data_AF-A0A928SRQ7-F1
#
_entry.id   AF-A0A928SRQ7-F1
#
_cell.length_a   1.000
_cell.length_b   1.000
_cell.length_c   1.000
_cell.angle_alpha   90.00
_cell.angle_beta   90.00
_cell.angle_gamma   90.00
#
_symmetry.space_group_name_H-M   'P 1'
#
loop_
_entity.id
_entity.type
_entity.pdbx_description
1 polymer ?
#
loop_
_entity_poly.entity_id
_entity_poly.type
_entity_poly.pdbx_seq_one_letter_code
_entity_poly.pdbx_strand_id
1 'polypeptide(L)'
;MPRSPSVPIHRTLRKFLPPSLVEASARATGAFQRVRKVDAYALVWSLILGFSAGKVRTIAGLRRVYERVSRTTLEESSFYCRFTPALVRLLRQLLDGVLQQSWG
;
A
#
# COMPACT_ATOMS: atom_id res chain seq x y z
N MET A 1 -3.01 -12.17 34.21
CA MET A 1 -3.84 -12.27 32.99
C MET A 1 -2.95 -12.68 31.83
N PRO A 2 -3.24 -13.76 31.08
CA PRO A 2 -2.53 -14.07 29.86
C PRO A 2 -2.90 -13.00 28.81
N ARG A 3 -1.91 -12.33 28.22
CA ARG A 3 -2.15 -11.47 27.06
C ARG A 3 -2.69 -12.35 25.94
N SER A 4 -3.88 -12.03 25.43
CA SER A 4 -4.36 -12.61 24.16
C SER A 4 -3.23 -12.53 23.14
N PRO A 5 -2.95 -13.61 22.37
CA PRO A 5 -1.86 -13.60 21.41
C PRO A 5 -2.05 -12.39 20.50
N SER A 6 -1.03 -11.54 20.43
CA SER A 6 -1.06 -10.37 19.56
C SER A 6 -1.20 -10.87 18.14
N VAL A 7 -2.41 -10.80 17.59
CA VAL A 7 -2.65 -11.10 16.19
C VAL A 7 -1.69 -10.20 15.40
N PRO A 8 -0.74 -10.76 14.63
CA PRO A 8 0.18 -9.93 13.90
C PRO A 8 -0.65 -9.18 12.86
N ILE A 9 -0.93 -7.90 13.10
CA ILE A 9 -1.83 -7.06 12.30
C ILE A 9 -1.47 -7.16 10.81
N HIS A 10 -0.17 -7.23 10.50
CA HIS A 10 0.33 -7.43 9.13
C HIS A 10 -0.12 -8.75 8.50
N ARG A 11 -0.21 -9.85 9.25
CA ARG A 11 -0.61 -11.17 8.75
C ARG A 11 -2.10 -11.19 8.42
N THR A 12 -2.92 -10.57 9.27
CA THR A 12 -4.36 -10.46 9.05
C THR A 12 -4.66 -9.51 7.89
N LEU A 13 -4.04 -8.33 7.86
CA LEU A 13 -4.21 -7.37 6.76
C LEU A 13 -3.75 -7.97 5.41
N ARG A 14 -2.68 -8.77 5.39
CA ARG A 14 -2.19 -9.41 4.15
C ARG A 14 -3.19 -10.39 3.54
N LYS A 15 -4.11 -10.95 4.33
CA LYS A 15 -5.19 -11.81 3.82
C LYS A 15 -6.24 -11.00 3.06
N PHE A 16 -6.54 -9.79 3.52
CA PHE A 16 -7.54 -8.91 2.91
C PHE A 16 -7.06 -8.22 1.64
N LEU A 17 -5.75 -8.02 1.49
CA LEU A 17 -5.16 -7.37 0.32
C LEU A 17 -4.08 -8.28 -0.29
N PRO A 18 -4.47 -9.34 -1.03
CA PRO A 18 -3.53 -10.16 -1.76
C PRO A 18 -2.92 -9.40 -2.95
N PRO A 19 -1.68 -9.71 -3.37
CA PRO A 19 -1.00 -9.02 -4.48
C PRO A 19 -1.82 -8.97 -5.76
N SER A 20 -2.46 -10.09 -6.13
CA SER A 20 -3.28 -10.20 -7.34
C SER A 20 -4.44 -9.21 -7.37
N LEU A 21 -5.11 -9.00 -6.24
CA LEU A 21 -6.20 -8.04 -6.11
C LEU A 21 -5.67 -6.62 -6.27
N VAL A 22 -4.56 -6.28 -5.60
CA VAL A 22 -3.97 -4.94 -5.68
C VAL A 22 -3.51 -4.62 -7.10
N GLU A 23 -2.88 -5.56 -7.79
CA GLU A 23 -2.45 -5.40 -9.17
C GLU A 23 -3.63 -5.31 -10.15
N ALA A 24 -4.69 -6.09 -9.95
CA ALA A 24 -5.91 -6.00 -10.76
C ALA A 24 -6.58 -4.63 -10.60
N SER A 25 -6.76 -4.15 -9.37
CA SER A 25 -7.32 -2.82 -9.09
C SER A 25 -6.40 -1.70 -9.60
N ALA A 26 -5.08 -1.85 -9.48
CA ALA A 26 -4.11 -0.87 -9.98
C ALA A 26 -4.17 -0.72 -11.51
N ARG A 27 -4.41 -1.83 -12.22
CA ARG A 27 -4.65 -1.82 -13.67
C ARG A 27 -5.99 -1.20 -14.02
N ALA A 28 -7.06 -1.62 -13.35
CA ALA A 28 -8.42 -1.12 -13.57
C ALA A 28 -8.54 0.40 -13.37
N THR A 29 -7.85 0.95 -12.36
CA THR A 29 -7.86 2.39 -12.05
C THR A 29 -6.88 3.21 -12.89
N GLY A 30 -6.00 2.55 -13.66
CA GLY A 30 -4.94 3.19 -14.43
C GLY A 30 -3.81 3.78 -13.58
N ALA A 31 -3.76 3.48 -12.28
CA ALA A 31 -2.76 4.06 -11.38
C ALA A 31 -1.31 3.60 -11.70
N PHE A 32 -1.16 2.38 -12.26
CA PHE A 32 0.15 1.76 -12.52
C PHE A 32 0.25 1.12 -13.92
N GLN A 33 -0.08 1.88 -14.98
CA GLN A 33 -0.04 1.35 -16.36
C GLN A 33 1.38 1.06 -16.92
N ARG A 34 2.45 1.56 -16.27
CA ARG A 34 3.85 1.23 -16.62
C ARG A 34 4.64 0.77 -15.39
N VAL A 35 4.68 -0.55 -15.18
CA VAL A 35 5.36 -1.23 -14.06
C VAL A 35 6.86 -1.37 -14.33
N ARG A 36 7.59 -0.27 -14.52
CA ARG A 36 9.06 -0.36 -14.75
C ARG A 36 9.92 -0.04 -13.52
N LYS A 37 9.42 0.70 -12.53
CA LYS A 37 10.21 1.11 -11.33
C LYS A 37 9.45 1.12 -10.00
N VAL A 38 8.12 1.21 -10.02
CA VAL A 38 7.32 1.26 -8.78
C VAL A 38 6.33 0.11 -8.78
N ASP A 39 6.45 -0.75 -7.78
CA ASP A 39 5.56 -1.86 -7.53
C ASP A 39 4.30 -1.36 -6.80
N ALA A 40 3.13 -1.64 -7.37
CA ALA A 40 1.86 -1.14 -6.84
C ALA A 40 1.54 -1.73 -5.46
N TYR A 41 1.85 -3.01 -5.26
CA TYR A 41 1.62 -3.70 -4.01
C TYR A 41 2.48 -3.11 -2.88
N ALA A 42 3.78 -3.01 -3.10
CA ALA A 42 4.71 -2.41 -2.16
C ALA A 42 4.37 -0.94 -1.86
N LEU A 43 3.90 -0.17 -2.86
CA LEU A 43 3.45 1.20 -2.63
C LEU A 43 2.22 1.24 -1.72
N VAL A 44 1.18 0.49 -2.03
CA VAL A 44 -0.04 0.43 -1.20
C VAL A 44 0.30 0.03 0.24
N TRP A 45 1.13 -0.98 0.42
CA TRP A 45 1.56 -1.41 1.76
C TRP A 45 2.43 -0.39 2.47
N SER A 46 3.29 0.35 1.76
CA SER A 46 4.06 1.44 2.34
C SER A 46 3.18 2.59 2.82
N LEU A 47 2.03 2.83 2.19
CA LEU A 47 1.06 3.85 2.61
C LEU A 47 0.24 3.37 3.81
N ILE A 48 -0.25 2.12 3.78
CA ILE A 48 -1.05 1.53 4.86
C ILE A 48 -0.22 1.39 6.14
N LEU A 49 1.00 0.87 6.05
CA LEU A 49 1.91 0.67 7.18
C LEU A 49 2.80 1.88 7.46
N GLY A 50 2.71 2.92 6.62
CA GLY A 50 3.50 4.14 6.71
C GLY A 50 3.27 4.95 7.98
N PHE A 51 2.29 4.58 8.80
CA PHE A 51 2.14 5.12 10.15
C PHE A 51 3.35 4.83 11.05
N SER A 52 4.12 3.77 10.77
CA SER A 52 5.34 3.46 11.49
C SER A 52 6.57 4.19 10.96
N ALA A 53 6.44 5.03 9.93
CA ALA A 53 7.56 5.69 9.27
C ALA A 53 8.23 6.79 10.11
N GLY A 54 7.56 7.29 11.15
CA GLY A 54 8.08 8.31 12.05
C GLY A 54 6.96 9.02 12.85
N LYS A 55 7.34 9.98 13.70
CA LYS A 55 6.40 10.79 14.49
C LYS A 55 5.46 11.63 13.62
N VAL A 56 5.91 11.99 12.41
CA VAL A 56 5.15 12.74 11.41
C VAL A 56 5.10 11.92 10.12
N ARG A 57 3.92 11.82 9.52
CA ARG A 57 3.74 11.18 8.21
C ARG A 57 4.15 12.16 7.12
N THR A 58 5.36 12.01 6.61
CA THR A 58 5.87 12.78 5.47
C THR A 58 5.96 11.89 4.23
N ILE A 59 5.82 12.49 3.04
CA ILE A 59 5.95 11.75 1.77
C ILE A 59 7.35 11.13 1.63
N ALA A 60 8.39 11.86 2.04
CA ALA A 60 9.77 11.34 2.11
C ALA A 60 9.91 10.15 3.08
N GLY A 61 9.20 10.16 4.21
CA GLY A 61 9.15 9.03 5.15
C GLY A 61 8.51 7.79 4.52
N LEU A 62 7.40 7.98 3.79
CA LEU A 62 6.74 6.91 3.04
C LEU A 62 7.63 6.34 1.94
N ARG A 63 8.38 7.20 1.22
CA ARG A 63 9.39 6.76 0.23
C ARG A 63 10.44 5.84 0.88
N ARG A 64 11.00 6.21 2.03
CA ARG A 64 11.99 5.38 2.73
C ARG A 64 11.41 4.02 3.16
N VAL A 65 10.14 3.99 3.59
CA VAL A 65 9.45 2.73 3.90
C VAL A 65 9.29 1.89 2.63
N TYR A 66 8.86 2.50 1.53
CA TYR A 66 8.74 1.83 0.23
C TYR A 66 10.07 1.23 -0.24
N GLU A 67 11.16 1.99 -0.19
CA GLU A 67 12.50 1.52 -0.59
C GLU A 67 12.97 0.34 0.27
N ARG A 68 12.71 0.39 1.58
CA ARG A 68 13.02 -0.72 2.50
C ARG A 68 12.24 -1.99 2.18
N VAL A 69 10.96 -1.85 1.84
CA VAL A 69 10.06 -2.99 1.55
C VAL A 69 10.34 -3.58 0.17
N SER A 70 10.51 -2.73 -0.84
CA SER A 70 10.74 -3.13 -2.24
C SER A 70 12.19 -3.45 -2.57
N ARG A 71 13.13 -3.17 -1.64
CA ARG A 71 14.59 -3.24 -1.87
C ARG A 71 15.06 -2.47 -3.11
N THR A 72 14.27 -1.48 -3.53
CA THR A 72 14.51 -0.71 -4.75
C THR A 72 14.62 0.76 -4.36
N THR A 73 15.76 1.38 -4.68
CA THR A 73 15.95 2.82 -4.49
C THR A 73 15.18 3.58 -5.57
N LEU A 74 14.46 4.63 -5.19
CA LEU A 74 13.64 5.40 -6.10
C LEU A 74 14.00 6.88 -6.01
N GLU A 75 14.15 7.52 -7.17
CA GLU A 75 14.24 8.96 -7.26
C GLU A 75 13.01 9.62 -6.62
N GLU A 76 13.23 10.77 -5.98
CA GLU A 76 12.18 11.45 -5.23
C GLU A 76 11.02 11.83 -6.16
N SER A 77 11.33 12.45 -7.30
CA SER A 77 10.33 12.80 -8.32
C SER A 77 9.51 11.60 -8.78
N SER A 78 10.16 10.43 -8.95
CA SER A 78 9.49 9.20 -9.37
C SER A 78 8.49 8.67 -8.33
N PHE A 79 8.74 8.92 -7.04
CA PHE A 79 7.81 8.57 -5.96
C PHE A 79 6.63 9.54 -5.94
N TYR A 80 6.91 10.84 -5.99
CA TYR A 80 5.90 11.89 -5.89
C TYR A 80 4.93 11.88 -7.07
N CYS A 81 5.39 11.57 -8.28
CA CYS A 81 4.53 11.42 -9.46
C CYS A 81 3.46 10.31 -9.33
N ARG A 82 3.51 9.45 -8.29
CA ARG A 82 2.49 8.41 -8.06
C ARG A 82 1.29 8.91 -7.27
N PHE A 83 1.38 10.08 -6.63
CA PHE A 83 0.26 10.71 -5.93
C PHE A 83 -0.69 11.38 -6.93
N THR A 84 -1.46 10.55 -7.62
CA THR A 84 -2.39 10.97 -8.67
C THR A 84 -3.84 10.71 -8.25
N PRO A 85 -4.85 11.33 -8.91
CA PRO A 85 -6.25 10.98 -8.70
C PRO A 85 -6.54 9.49 -8.97
N ALA A 86 -5.79 8.84 -9.85
CA ALA A 86 -5.89 7.40 -10.09
C ALA A 86 -5.50 6.57 -8.85
N LEU A 87 -4.48 7.01 -8.09
CA LEU A 87 -4.12 6.38 -6.82
C LEU A 87 -5.25 6.49 -5.79
N VAL A 88 -5.94 7.62 -5.74
CA VAL A 88 -7.09 7.79 -4.83
C VAL A 88 -8.21 6.81 -5.18
N ARG A 89 -8.53 6.66 -6.48
CA ARG A 89 -9.50 5.67 -6.96
C ARG A 89 -9.09 4.25 -6.59
N LEU A 90 -7.80 3.91 -6.75
CA LEU A 90 -7.26 2.62 -6.34
C LEU A 90 -7.51 2.36 -4.86
N LEU A 91 -7.13 3.31 -3.99
CA LEU A 91 -7.29 3.14 -2.54
C LEU A 91 -8.76 3.00 -2.12
N ARG A 92 -9.67 3.76 -2.75
CA ARG A 92 -11.12 3.61 -2.53
C ARG A 92 -11.61 2.23 -2.93
N GLN A 93 -11.26 1.77 -4.14
CA GLN A 93 -11.67 0.46 -4.62
C GLN A 93 -11.14 -0.69 -3.74
N LEU A 94 -9.91 -0.57 -3.24
CA LEU A 94 -9.35 -1.53 -2.29
C LEU A 94 -10.11 -1.51 -0.96
N LEU A 95 -10.42 -0.33 -0.44
CA LEU A 95 -11.19 -0.18 0.80
C LEU A 95 -12.60 -0.78 0.66
N ASP A 96 -13.30 -0.47 -0.43
CA ASP A 96 -14.64 -0.98 -0.70
C ASP A 96 -14.63 -2.52 -0.80
N GLY A 97 -13.63 -3.08 -1.48
CA GLY A 97 -13.47 -4.54 -1.58
C GLY A 97 -13.21 -5.21 -0.23
N VAL A 98 -12.37 -4.60 0.63
CA VAL A 98 -12.10 -5.13 1.97
C VAL A 98 -13.34 -5.04 2.86
N LEU A 99 -14.08 -3.93 2.81
CA LEU A 99 -15.31 -3.76 3.57
C LEU A 99 -16.36 -4.80 3.14
N GLN A 100 -16.58 -4.99 1.84
CA GLN A 100 -17.52 -6.00 1.36
C GLN A 100 -17.14 -7.42 1.83
N GLN A 101 -15.84 -7.73 1.92
CA GLN A 101 -15.37 -9.04 2.38
C GLN A 101 -15.40 -9.21 3.91
N SER A 102 -15.36 -8.13 4.69
CA SER A 102 -15.40 -8.20 6.16
C SER A 102 -16.81 -8.25 6.74
N TRP A 103 -17.80 -7.77 5.98
CA TRP A 103 -19.21 -7.69 6.39
C TRP A 103 -20.10 -8.71 5.66
N GLY A 104 -19.51 -9.70 4.99
CA GLY A 104 -20.19 -10.79 4.27
C GLY A 104 -20.01 -12.15 4.91
#